data_AF-A0AA39QSB7-F1
#
_entry.id   AF-A0AA39QSB7-F1
#
_cell.length_a   1.000
_cell.length_b   1.000
_cell.length_c   1.000
_cell.angle_alpha   90.00
_cell.angle_beta   90.00
_cell.angle_gamma   90.00
#
_symmetry.space_group_name_H-M   'P 1'
#
loop_
_entity.id
_entity.type
_entity.pdbx_description
1 polymer ?
#
loop_
_entity_poly.entity_id
_entity_poly.type
_entity_poly.pdbx_seq_one_letter_code
_entity_poly.pdbx_strand_id
1 'polypeptide(L)'
;MSNRSSWSRYETLRGNIASGIRRSSTKIQAPKLHRRVGLGAWVYNTPKKFLRKVMHGLDPQPLQTIFLPLPSDDQQKAEITGTRYPRLLQLAEGPTPFTLPPDSGYQACDSNAFRLPPYPLLPVFIAVDTFDFDWASADIIVDCHSLLCLTAFANCQRRNFRMDLQLAGSKTVLCTRWEPKVLMRANLGGYGRNFELMQTRPAPGCEHAASHHRVITYDLAGMKLVVRAEVDACLPYPNGKAAHAQQVPQSALVELTTRRRIKNQAWGYKHMQTCLSQTSNLICAVHQNGVFHKVVEKKNLDSVNGERESKLRLLRGALEDVQQLVIRSGLRGRLTLVYEDMVMKVYQRNLENSLLPDEYLEMFQPKTSVFIDLLTNTFEG
;
A
#
# COMPACT_ATOMS: atom_id res chain seq x y z
N MET A 1 10.11 -19.68 -33.89
CA MET A 1 10.96 -20.82 -33.49
C MET A 1 12.20 -20.24 -32.83
N SER A 2 12.15 -20.11 -31.50
CA SER A 2 12.99 -20.88 -30.57
C SER A 2 14.49 -20.58 -30.69
N ASN A 3 15.07 -19.94 -29.67
CA ASN A 3 16.21 -20.57 -29.03
C ASN A 3 16.35 -20.19 -27.56
N ARG A 4 16.36 -21.23 -26.73
CA ARG A 4 16.74 -21.23 -25.32
C ARG A 4 18.26 -21.45 -25.22
N SER A 5 18.81 -20.95 -24.11
CA SER A 5 19.84 -21.58 -23.26
C SER A 5 21.11 -22.18 -23.90
N SER A 6 22.27 -21.75 -23.40
CA SER A 6 23.14 -22.68 -22.65
C SER A 6 24.18 -21.92 -21.82
N TRP A 7 24.19 -22.18 -20.51
CA TRP A 7 25.38 -22.11 -19.68
C TRP A 7 25.88 -23.55 -19.55
N SER A 8 27.10 -23.77 -20.01
CA SER A 8 27.94 -24.97 -19.95
C SER A 8 29.20 -24.49 -19.21
N ARG A 9 29.93 -25.20 -18.37
CA ARG A 9 30.10 -26.62 -18.03
C ARG A 9 30.94 -26.62 -16.75
N TYR A 10 30.88 -27.68 -15.95
CA TYR A 10 32.06 -28.48 -15.57
C TYR A 10 31.55 -29.73 -14.83
N GLU A 11 31.71 -30.88 -15.48
CA GLU A 11 31.67 -32.23 -14.91
C GLU A 11 32.91 -32.42 -14.00
N THR A 12 32.96 -33.34 -13.03
CA THR A 12 33.37 -34.74 -13.31
C THR A 12 33.24 -35.62 -12.06
N LEU A 13 32.55 -36.77 -12.24
CA LEU A 13 32.69 -38.13 -11.66
C LEU A 13 32.93 -38.33 -10.15
N ARG A 14 32.02 -39.11 -9.52
CA ARG A 14 32.31 -40.47 -8.98
C ARG A 14 31.01 -41.23 -8.69
N GLY A 15 31.01 -42.51 -9.05
CA GLY A 15 29.86 -43.41 -9.08
C GLY A 15 29.52 -44.12 -7.76
N ASN A 16 28.39 -44.82 -7.85
CA ASN A 16 27.68 -45.65 -6.88
C ASN A 16 28.54 -46.68 -6.11
N ILE A 17 28.07 -47.09 -4.92
CA ILE A 17 27.50 -48.44 -4.63
C ILE A 17 27.22 -48.62 -3.11
N ALA A 18 25.97 -49.03 -2.84
CA ALA A 18 25.43 -49.94 -1.81
C ALA A 18 25.64 -49.81 -0.28
N SER A 19 24.49 -50.04 0.37
CA SER A 19 24.23 -50.91 1.54
C SER A 19 24.53 -50.43 2.96
N GLY A 20 23.45 -50.43 3.77
CA GLY A 20 23.43 -51.23 5.00
C GLY A 20 23.63 -50.50 6.33
N ILE A 21 22.74 -50.84 7.28
CA ILE A 21 22.93 -50.81 8.74
C ILE A 21 22.55 -49.49 9.44
N ARG A 22 21.35 -49.51 10.02
CA ARG A 22 20.98 -48.71 11.21
C ARG A 22 21.43 -49.47 12.47
N ARG A 23 22.26 -48.85 13.31
CA ARG A 23 22.38 -49.15 14.74
C ARG A 23 22.64 -47.86 15.54
N SER A 24 22.39 -48.00 16.83
CA SER A 24 21.95 -47.02 17.83
C SER A 24 23.04 -46.22 18.55
N SER A 25 22.54 -45.25 19.34
CA SER A 25 22.95 -44.88 20.72
C SER A 25 24.11 -43.90 21.00
N THR A 26 23.78 -42.92 21.86
CA THR A 26 24.56 -42.32 22.98
C THR A 26 25.80 -41.46 22.65
N LYS A 27 26.24 -40.45 23.41
CA LYS A 27 25.77 -39.52 24.47
C LYS A 27 26.98 -38.57 24.69
N ILE A 28 26.72 -37.28 24.94
CA ILE A 28 27.49 -36.34 25.81
C ILE A 28 28.93 -35.93 25.41
N GLN A 29 29.18 -34.61 25.28
CA GLN A 29 30.14 -33.83 26.11
C GLN A 29 30.17 -32.33 25.71
N ALA A 30 30.09 -31.46 26.73
CA ALA A 30 30.43 -30.03 26.70
C ALA A 30 31.85 -29.85 27.31
N PRO A 31 32.38 -28.64 27.60
CA PRO A 31 32.32 -27.29 27.00
C PRO A 31 33.73 -26.70 26.73
N LYS A 32 33.91 -25.61 25.95
CA LYS A 32 35.04 -24.66 26.15
C LYS A 32 34.68 -23.22 25.77
N LEU A 33 34.77 -22.33 26.76
CA LEU A 33 34.80 -20.88 26.61
C LEU A 33 36.18 -20.45 26.08
N HIS A 34 36.24 -19.62 25.04
CA HIS A 34 37.38 -18.71 24.83
C HIS A 34 36.93 -17.34 24.30
N ARG A 35 37.37 -16.33 25.07
CA ARG A 35 37.60 -14.89 24.81
C ARG A 35 37.16 -14.23 23.48
N ARG A 36 36.52 -13.07 23.68
CA ARG A 36 36.29 -11.90 22.79
C ARG A 36 37.56 -11.44 22.06
N VAL A 37 37.46 -11.12 20.75
CA VAL A 37 37.95 -9.87 20.08
C VAL A 37 37.26 -9.72 18.70
N GLY A 38 36.84 -8.50 18.32
CA GLY A 38 36.84 -8.05 16.91
C GLY A 38 35.48 -7.83 16.23
N LEU A 39 35.25 -6.58 15.78
CA LEU A 39 34.13 -6.16 14.92
C LEU A 39 34.06 -6.96 13.61
N GLY A 40 32.86 -7.42 13.22
CA GLY A 40 32.61 -8.05 11.93
C GLY A 40 31.12 -8.28 11.68
N ALA A 41 30.63 -7.82 10.51
CA ALA A 41 29.25 -7.86 10.07
C ALA A 41 28.71 -9.30 9.84
N TRP A 42 27.40 -9.49 10.02
CA TRP A 42 26.70 -10.75 9.76
C TRP A 42 25.47 -10.53 8.86
N VAL A 43 25.40 -11.31 7.76
CA VAL A 43 24.26 -11.41 6.83
C VAL A 43 23.29 -12.47 7.37
N TYR A 44 21.99 -12.16 7.47
CA TYR A 44 20.98 -13.08 8.00
C TYR A 44 19.96 -13.52 6.95
N ASN A 45 19.78 -14.84 6.88
CA ASN A 45 18.75 -15.54 6.12
C ASN A 45 17.73 -16.12 7.13
N THR A 46 16.45 -15.74 7.02
CA THR A 46 15.37 -16.05 7.98
C THR A 46 14.89 -17.51 7.92
N PRO A 47 14.55 -18.17 9.06
CA PRO A 47 13.16 -18.15 9.55
C PRO A 47 12.91 -18.22 11.08
N LYS A 48 11.79 -17.59 11.48
CA LYS A 48 10.98 -17.64 12.73
C LYS A 48 11.46 -18.49 13.92
N LYS A 49 12.39 -17.98 14.72
CA LYS A 49 12.38 -18.12 16.20
C LYS A 49 12.98 -16.85 16.79
N PHE A 50 12.17 -16.11 17.55
CA PHE A 50 12.60 -15.07 18.49
C PHE A 50 13.26 -13.80 17.91
N LEU A 51 12.43 -12.76 17.80
CA LEU A 51 12.61 -11.44 18.45
C LEU A 51 13.97 -10.70 18.35
N ARG A 52 13.87 -9.49 17.79
CA ARG A 52 14.55 -8.21 18.15
C ARG A 52 15.55 -7.63 17.14
N LYS A 53 15.20 -6.41 16.70
CA LYS A 53 15.96 -5.36 15.99
C LYS A 53 16.25 -5.60 14.50
N VAL A 54 15.25 -5.28 13.68
CA VAL A 54 15.17 -5.34 12.20
C VAL A 54 16.17 -4.42 11.45
N MET A 55 17.10 -3.76 12.14
CA MET A 55 17.69 -2.50 11.68
C MET A 55 19.21 -2.41 11.85
N HIS A 56 19.95 -3.43 11.42
CA HIS A 56 21.41 -3.33 11.34
C HIS A 56 21.87 -3.49 9.90
N GLY A 57 22.61 -2.49 9.40
CA GLY A 57 23.14 -2.45 8.03
C GLY A 57 22.45 -1.41 7.14
N LEU A 58 22.44 -0.15 7.57
CA LEU A 58 22.10 0.98 6.70
C LEU A 58 23.18 1.06 5.59
N ASP A 59 22.78 0.95 4.33
CA ASP A 59 23.64 1.37 3.21
C ASP A 59 23.39 2.86 2.95
N PRO A 60 24.36 3.76 3.13
CA PRO A 60 24.20 5.18 2.86
C PRO A 60 24.19 5.52 1.36
N GLN A 61 24.27 4.53 0.45
CA GLN A 61 24.27 4.74 -0.99
C GLN A 61 22.86 5.16 -1.48
N PRO A 62 22.72 6.37 -2.06
CA PRO A 62 21.42 6.90 -2.43
C PRO A 62 20.82 6.11 -3.60
N LEU A 63 19.59 5.63 -3.44
CA LEU A 63 18.71 5.42 -4.59
C LEU A 63 18.48 6.79 -5.22
N GLN A 64 19.29 7.06 -6.25
CA GLN A 64 19.22 8.12 -7.26
C GLN A 64 18.20 9.23 -6.97
N THR A 65 18.70 10.44 -6.75
CA THR A 65 17.93 11.67 -6.89
C THR A 65 17.25 11.65 -8.25
N ILE A 66 15.95 11.41 -8.28
CA ILE A 66 15.13 11.68 -9.45
C ILE A 66 14.81 13.17 -9.37
N PHE A 67 15.41 13.94 -10.27
CA PHE A 67 14.87 15.26 -10.58
C PHE A 67 13.49 15.03 -11.19
N LEU A 68 12.47 15.44 -10.46
CA LEU A 68 11.18 15.70 -11.07
C LEU A 68 11.44 16.72 -12.18
N PRO A 69 10.98 16.50 -13.42
CA PRO A 69 11.05 17.56 -14.41
C PRO A 69 10.44 18.80 -13.78
N LEU A 70 11.18 19.91 -13.83
CA LEU A 70 10.61 21.23 -13.55
C LEU A 70 9.30 21.33 -14.34
N PRO A 71 8.23 21.88 -13.75
CA PRO A 71 6.98 22.05 -14.46
C PRO A 71 7.26 22.67 -15.83
N SER A 72 6.94 21.97 -16.91
CA SER A 72 6.65 22.67 -18.14
C SER A 72 5.48 23.60 -17.83
N ASP A 73 5.47 24.83 -18.36
CA ASP A 73 4.36 25.78 -18.24
C ASP A 73 2.99 25.17 -18.67
N ASP A 74 3.02 24.01 -19.35
CA ASP A 74 1.87 23.20 -19.72
C ASP A 74 1.33 22.25 -18.63
N GLN A 75 1.85 22.28 -17.39
CA GLN A 75 1.18 21.59 -16.29
C GLN A 75 -0.15 22.29 -16.02
N GLN A 76 -1.24 21.73 -16.57
CA GLN A 76 -2.59 21.98 -16.10
C GLN A 76 -2.53 22.04 -14.57
N LYS A 77 -2.85 23.20 -13.99
CA LYS A 77 -3.13 23.33 -12.56
C LYS A 77 -3.99 22.13 -12.20
N ALA A 78 -3.42 21.17 -11.47
CA ALA A 78 -4.17 20.03 -11.01
C ALA A 78 -5.15 20.59 -9.99
N GLU A 79 -6.35 20.93 -10.46
CA GLU A 79 -7.42 21.35 -9.56
C GLU A 79 -7.76 20.11 -8.74
N ILE A 80 -7.46 20.17 -7.44
CA ILE A 80 -7.94 19.19 -6.47
C ILE A 80 -9.41 19.55 -6.23
N THR A 81 -10.24 19.27 -7.23
CA THR A 81 -11.69 19.34 -7.08
C THR A 81 -12.06 18.22 -6.12
N GLY A 82 -12.67 18.55 -4.98
CA GLY A 82 -13.24 17.59 -4.05
C GLY A 82 -14.43 16.86 -4.65
N THR A 83 -14.23 16.10 -5.74
CA THR A 83 -15.26 15.31 -6.40
C THR A 83 -15.78 14.28 -5.41
N ARG A 84 -17.04 14.43 -5.00
CA ARG A 84 -17.63 13.70 -3.87
C ARG A 84 -18.05 12.26 -4.21
N TYR A 85 -17.88 11.84 -5.46
CA TYR A 85 -18.44 10.59 -5.98
C TYR A 85 -17.42 9.80 -6.82
N PRO A 86 -17.28 8.47 -6.58
CA PRO A 86 -16.69 7.54 -7.54
C PRO A 86 -17.55 7.44 -8.81
N ARG A 87 -17.05 6.69 -9.82
CA ARG A 87 -17.89 6.31 -10.97
C ARG A 87 -19.11 5.51 -10.49
N LEU A 88 -20.26 5.74 -11.10
CA LEU A 88 -21.48 5.01 -10.79
C LEU A 88 -21.46 3.65 -11.48
N LEU A 89 -21.67 2.58 -10.72
CA LEU A 89 -21.84 1.25 -11.27
C LEU A 89 -23.08 1.23 -12.16
N GLN A 90 -22.88 0.82 -13.40
CA GLN A 90 -23.92 0.53 -14.37
C GLN A 90 -23.70 -0.91 -14.77
N LEU A 91 -24.33 -1.84 -14.03
CA LEU A 91 -24.40 -3.22 -14.51
C LEU A 91 -25.13 -3.17 -15.84
N ALA A 92 -24.39 -3.35 -16.94
CA ALA A 92 -25.00 -3.32 -18.25
C ALA A 92 -26.11 -4.38 -18.28
N GLU A 93 -27.37 -3.96 -18.43
CA GLU A 93 -28.51 -4.85 -18.72
C GLU A 93 -28.44 -5.37 -20.18
N GLY A 94 -27.23 -5.67 -20.65
CA GLY A 94 -26.97 -6.19 -21.98
C GLY A 94 -26.92 -7.72 -21.98
N PRO A 95 -27.17 -8.36 -23.13
CA PRO A 95 -27.08 -9.82 -23.25
C PRO A 95 -25.65 -10.29 -22.97
N THR A 96 -25.47 -11.16 -21.97
CA THR A 96 -24.25 -11.96 -21.85
C THR A 96 -24.31 -13.12 -22.85
N PRO A 97 -23.24 -13.41 -23.59
CA PRO A 97 -21.90 -12.84 -23.45
C PRO A 97 -21.69 -11.52 -24.23
N PHE A 98 -20.81 -10.65 -23.71
CA PHE A 98 -20.30 -9.47 -24.42
C PHE A 98 -18.78 -9.54 -24.58
N THR A 99 -18.22 -8.84 -25.56
CA THR A 99 -16.79 -8.86 -25.87
C THR A 99 -16.15 -7.49 -25.69
N LEU A 100 -14.98 -7.45 -25.03
CA LEU A 100 -14.18 -6.23 -24.89
C LEU A 100 -12.80 -6.41 -25.53
N PRO A 101 -12.23 -5.34 -26.12
CA PRO A 101 -10.85 -5.37 -26.57
C PRO A 101 -9.90 -5.48 -25.36
N PRO A 102 -8.67 -6.00 -25.54
CA PRO A 102 -7.66 -5.96 -24.50
C PRO A 102 -7.34 -4.53 -24.08
N ASP A 103 -7.00 -4.37 -22.81
CA ASP A 103 -6.55 -3.09 -22.25
C ASP A 103 -5.32 -2.59 -23.02
N SER A 104 -5.27 -1.29 -23.26
CA SER A 104 -4.19 -0.62 -23.97
C SER A 104 -3.78 0.70 -23.29
N GLY A 105 -2.68 1.27 -23.77
CA GLY A 105 -2.13 2.53 -23.25
C GLY A 105 -1.34 2.39 -21.95
N TYR A 106 -1.20 3.51 -21.25
CA TYR A 106 -0.45 3.66 -20.01
C TYR A 106 -1.36 4.17 -18.89
N GLN A 107 -1.03 3.79 -17.65
CA GLN A 107 -1.71 4.26 -16.44
C GLN A 107 -0.67 4.65 -15.41
N ALA A 108 -0.96 5.67 -14.60
CA ALA A 108 -0.12 6.02 -13.47
C ALA A 108 -0.12 4.88 -12.44
N CYS A 109 1.05 4.52 -11.93
CA CYS A 109 1.14 3.53 -10.85
C CYS A 109 0.58 4.10 -9.53
N ASP A 110 0.77 5.40 -9.30
CA ASP A 110 0.16 6.20 -8.24
C ASP A 110 -0.24 7.56 -8.82
N SER A 111 -1.54 7.82 -8.89
CA SER A 111 -2.09 9.06 -9.46
C SER A 111 -1.64 10.31 -8.71
N ASN A 112 -1.48 10.26 -7.38
CA ASN A 112 -1.06 11.43 -6.62
C ASN A 112 0.43 11.70 -6.84
N ALA A 113 1.27 10.67 -6.77
CA ALA A 113 2.70 10.83 -7.02
C ALA A 113 3.00 11.22 -8.48
N PHE A 114 2.12 10.87 -9.42
CA PHE A 114 2.22 11.32 -10.81
C PHE A 114 1.84 12.80 -10.99
N ARG A 115 0.77 13.26 -10.33
CA ARG A 115 0.22 14.62 -10.50
C ARG A 115 0.86 15.67 -9.60
N LEU A 116 1.25 15.27 -8.39
CA LEU A 116 1.91 16.11 -7.41
C LEU A 116 3.11 15.38 -6.79
N PRO A 117 4.18 15.15 -7.58
CA PRO A 117 5.29 14.32 -7.13
C PRO A 117 6.04 14.83 -5.87
N PRO A 118 6.18 16.15 -5.61
CA PRO A 118 6.81 16.63 -4.37
C PRO A 118 6.03 16.26 -3.11
N TYR A 119 4.69 16.21 -3.20
CA TYR A 119 3.80 16.00 -2.04
C TYR A 119 2.67 15.01 -2.36
N PRO A 120 2.96 13.71 -2.55
CA PRO A 120 1.93 12.73 -2.92
C PRO A 120 0.82 12.55 -1.86
N LEU A 121 1.09 12.90 -0.60
CA LEU A 121 0.11 12.87 0.47
C LEU A 121 -0.76 14.12 0.55
N LEU A 122 -0.33 15.27 0.01
CA LEU A 122 -1.06 16.53 0.15
C LEU A 122 -2.55 16.44 -0.26
N PRO A 123 -2.94 15.72 -1.34
CA PRO A 123 -4.36 15.57 -1.69
C PRO A 123 -5.20 14.88 -0.61
N VAL A 124 -4.60 14.04 0.24
CA VAL A 124 -5.28 13.43 1.40
C VAL A 124 -5.67 14.50 2.41
N PHE A 125 -4.75 15.43 2.68
CA PHE A 125 -4.98 16.51 3.65
C PHE A 125 -6.01 17.49 3.14
N ILE A 126 -5.85 17.99 1.91
CA ILE A 126 -6.81 18.90 1.28
C ILE A 126 -8.23 18.31 1.26
N ALA A 127 -8.36 17.00 0.98
CA ALA A 127 -9.66 16.34 0.99
C ALA A 127 -10.25 16.22 2.41
N VAL A 128 -9.43 15.89 3.40
CA VAL A 128 -9.88 15.65 4.78
C VAL A 128 -10.09 16.94 5.57
N ASP A 129 -9.36 18.01 5.29
CA ASP A 129 -9.50 19.33 5.96
C ASP A 129 -10.86 20.00 5.68
N THR A 130 -11.61 19.48 4.70
CA THR A 130 -13.03 19.82 4.54
C THR A 130 -13.91 19.28 5.69
N PHE A 131 -13.34 18.43 6.55
CA PHE A 131 -13.89 17.91 7.80
C PHE A 131 -13.03 18.39 8.98
N ASP A 132 -13.65 18.61 10.13
CA ASP A 132 -12.91 18.90 11.38
C ASP A 132 -12.25 17.62 11.91
N PHE A 133 -11.07 17.29 11.38
CA PHE A 133 -10.31 16.10 11.76
C PHE A 133 -9.05 16.46 12.56
N ASP A 134 -8.89 15.83 13.72
CA ASP A 134 -7.68 15.95 14.53
C ASP A 134 -6.55 15.07 13.99
N TRP A 135 -5.67 15.67 13.18
CA TRP A 135 -4.51 14.99 12.59
C TRP A 135 -3.53 14.43 13.64
N ALA A 136 -3.33 15.13 14.77
CA ALA A 136 -2.43 14.69 15.84
C ALA A 136 -2.89 13.39 16.52
N SER A 137 -4.18 13.04 16.41
CA SER A 137 -4.71 11.78 16.93
C SER A 137 -4.26 10.55 16.14
N ALA A 138 -3.92 10.71 14.85
CA ALA A 138 -3.56 9.60 13.97
C ALA A 138 -2.18 9.01 14.31
N ASP A 139 -2.04 7.69 14.17
CA ASP A 139 -0.76 6.99 14.37
C ASP A 139 -0.03 6.77 13.04
N ILE A 140 -0.76 6.41 11.99
CA ILE A 140 -0.19 6.10 10.67
C ILE A 140 -1.08 6.67 9.57
N ILE A 141 -0.50 7.42 8.64
CA ILE A 141 -1.14 7.92 7.42
C ILE A 141 -0.49 7.21 6.22
N VAL A 142 -1.29 6.45 5.46
CA VAL A 142 -0.74 5.46 4.53
C VAL A 142 -1.72 5.11 3.40
N ASP A 143 -1.20 4.54 2.33
CA ASP A 143 -2.00 3.95 1.26
C ASP A 143 -2.39 2.50 1.55
N CYS A 144 -3.58 2.08 1.12
CA CYS A 144 -4.02 0.69 1.20
C CYS A 144 -3.05 -0.26 0.47
N HIS A 145 -2.48 0.17 -0.68
CA HIS A 145 -1.43 -0.59 -1.36
C HIS A 145 -0.23 -0.85 -0.46
N SER A 146 0.21 0.17 0.29
CA SER A 146 1.35 0.06 1.20
C SER A 146 1.04 -0.88 2.37
N LEU A 147 -0.18 -0.85 2.90
CA LEU A 147 -0.61 -1.84 3.91
C LEU A 147 -0.60 -3.27 3.36
N LEU A 148 -0.97 -3.48 2.10
CA LEU A 148 -0.92 -4.81 1.46
C LEU A 148 0.53 -5.31 1.29
N CYS A 149 1.45 -4.42 0.94
CA CYS A 149 2.88 -4.71 0.87
C CYS A 149 3.45 -5.07 2.26
N LEU A 150 3.15 -4.29 3.29
CA LEU A 150 3.56 -4.60 4.67
C LEU A 150 2.93 -5.89 5.18
N THR A 151 1.67 -6.16 4.83
CA THR A 151 1.01 -7.45 5.13
C THR A 151 1.75 -8.60 4.47
N ALA A 152 2.16 -8.47 3.20
CA ALA A 152 2.93 -9.49 2.50
C ALA A 152 4.28 -9.76 3.20
N PHE A 153 5.01 -8.70 3.56
CA PHE A 153 6.24 -8.81 4.35
C PHE A 153 6.02 -9.55 5.68
N ALA A 154 5.03 -9.10 6.48
CA ALA A 154 4.75 -9.67 7.79
C ALA A 154 4.32 -11.15 7.71
N ASN A 155 3.75 -11.55 6.57
CA ASN A 155 3.39 -12.94 6.27
C ASN A 155 4.48 -13.72 5.52
N CYS A 156 5.71 -13.20 5.43
CA CYS A 156 6.83 -13.82 4.72
C CYS A 156 6.50 -14.17 3.26
N GLN A 157 5.79 -13.29 2.56
CA GLN A 157 5.47 -13.45 1.15
C GLN A 157 6.44 -12.65 0.29
N ARG A 158 6.92 -13.26 -0.80
CA ARG A 158 7.81 -12.58 -1.75
C ARG A 158 7.05 -11.50 -2.50
N ARG A 159 7.36 -10.24 -2.20
CA ARG A 159 6.81 -9.07 -2.88
C ARG A 159 7.77 -7.91 -2.77
N ASN A 160 8.37 -7.48 -3.88
CA ASN A 160 9.27 -6.34 -3.81
C ASN A 160 8.45 -5.05 -3.62
N PHE A 161 8.89 -4.18 -2.72
CA PHE A 161 8.31 -2.86 -2.56
C PHE A 161 9.31 -1.87 -1.96
N ARG A 162 9.01 -0.59 -2.16
CA ARG A 162 9.67 0.50 -1.45
C ARG A 162 8.61 1.45 -0.89
N MET A 163 8.86 1.96 0.31
CA MET A 163 8.05 3.01 0.93
C MET A 163 8.97 4.03 1.58
N ASP A 164 8.60 5.29 1.46
CA ASP A 164 9.30 6.39 2.12
C ASP A 164 8.47 6.84 3.33
N LEU A 165 9.15 7.12 4.43
CA LEU A 165 8.58 7.36 5.75
C LEU A 165 9.11 8.66 6.36
N GLN A 166 8.25 9.36 7.08
CA GLN A 166 8.58 10.55 7.84
C GLN A 166 7.75 10.63 9.12
N LEU A 167 8.36 11.12 10.19
CA LEU A 167 7.64 11.45 11.43
C LEU A 167 6.95 12.81 11.29
N ALA A 168 5.68 12.87 11.66
CA ALA A 168 4.93 14.11 11.87
C ALA A 168 4.47 14.19 13.32
N GLY A 169 4.69 15.33 13.97
CA GLY A 169 4.47 15.50 15.40
C GLY A 169 5.27 14.49 16.23
N SER A 170 4.68 14.01 17.33
CA SER A 170 5.38 13.12 18.27
C SER A 170 5.32 11.63 17.90
N LYS A 171 4.31 11.20 17.14
CA LYS A 171 4.02 9.76 16.92
C LYS A 171 3.58 9.38 15.52
N THR A 172 3.13 10.32 14.69
CA THR A 172 2.43 9.98 13.45
C THR A 172 3.42 9.64 12.35
N VAL A 173 3.25 8.48 11.72
CA VAL A 173 4.04 8.08 10.55
C VAL A 173 3.32 8.50 9.28
N LEU A 174 3.96 9.35 8.49
CA LEU A 174 3.61 9.58 7.10
C LEU A 174 4.28 8.50 6.24
N CYS A 175 3.51 7.77 5.45
CA CYS A 175 4.00 6.71 4.59
C CYS A 175 3.55 6.92 3.14
N THR A 176 4.52 7.13 2.25
CA THR A 176 4.30 7.23 0.80
C THR A 176 4.77 5.99 0.08
N ARG A 177 3.95 5.50 -0.85
CA ARG A 177 4.33 4.48 -1.82
C ARG A 177 5.41 5.03 -2.77
N TRP A 178 6.37 4.19 -3.12
CA TRP A 178 7.29 4.44 -4.23
C TRP A 178 7.19 3.33 -5.26
N GLU A 179 7.17 3.70 -6.53
CA GLU A 179 7.12 2.75 -7.64
C GLU A 179 8.29 2.99 -8.59
N PRO A 180 8.95 1.92 -9.08
CA PRO A 180 10.08 2.05 -10.01
C PRO A 180 9.66 2.59 -11.38
N LYS A 181 8.35 2.62 -11.66
CA LYS A 181 7.76 3.18 -12.86
C LYS A 181 6.67 4.14 -12.46
N VAL A 182 6.68 5.32 -13.08
CA VAL A 182 5.61 6.31 -12.94
C VAL A 182 4.37 5.87 -13.73
N LEU A 183 4.58 5.41 -14.96
CA LEU A 183 3.55 4.88 -15.85
C LEU A 183 3.76 3.38 -16.08
N MET A 184 2.69 2.60 -15.90
CA MET A 184 2.63 1.19 -16.24
C MET A 184 1.84 1.01 -17.54
N ARG A 185 2.45 0.31 -18.50
CA ARG A 185 1.76 -0.12 -19.72
C ARG A 185 0.70 -1.16 -19.35
N ALA A 186 -0.47 -1.07 -19.96
CA ALA A 186 -1.51 -2.08 -19.80
C ALA A 186 -0.95 -3.49 -20.09
N ASN A 187 -1.30 -4.45 -19.23
CA ASN A 187 -0.87 -5.83 -19.39
C ASN A 187 -1.38 -6.38 -20.73
N LEU A 188 -0.51 -7.05 -21.49
CA LEU A 188 -0.90 -7.71 -22.73
C LEU A 188 -2.00 -8.74 -22.45
N GLY A 189 -3.20 -8.49 -22.99
CA GLY A 189 -4.37 -9.33 -22.77
C GLY A 189 -4.98 -9.22 -21.35
N GLY A 190 -4.80 -8.07 -20.69
CA GLY A 190 -5.68 -7.62 -19.60
C GLY A 190 -7.00 -7.09 -20.15
N TYR A 191 -8.06 -7.13 -19.35
CA TYR A 191 -9.39 -6.62 -19.73
C TYR A 191 -10.06 -5.86 -18.57
N GLY A 192 -9.29 -5.53 -17.53
CA GLY A 192 -9.82 -4.97 -16.28
C GLY A 192 -10.31 -3.55 -16.49
N ARG A 193 -9.50 -2.71 -17.14
CA ARG A 193 -9.83 -1.30 -17.37
C ARG A 193 -11.01 -1.15 -18.32
N ASN A 194 -10.97 -1.84 -19.46
CA ASN A 194 -12.09 -1.76 -20.42
C ASN A 194 -13.38 -2.31 -19.81
N PHE A 195 -13.28 -3.31 -18.94
CA PHE A 195 -14.43 -3.81 -18.18
C PHE A 195 -14.97 -2.78 -17.20
N GLU A 196 -14.10 -2.15 -16.42
CA GLU A 196 -14.46 -1.07 -15.49
C GLU A 196 -15.13 0.10 -16.23
N LEU A 197 -14.53 0.58 -17.32
CA LEU A 197 -15.06 1.67 -18.13
C LEU A 197 -16.43 1.33 -18.75
N MET A 198 -16.66 0.08 -19.13
CA MET A 198 -17.94 -0.34 -19.69
C MET A 198 -19.02 -0.48 -18.60
N GLN A 199 -18.65 -1.01 -17.43
CA GLN A 199 -19.58 -1.28 -16.33
C GLN A 199 -19.80 -0.08 -15.40
N THR A 200 -19.23 1.07 -15.74
CA THR A 200 -19.34 2.28 -14.93
C THR A 200 -19.50 3.51 -15.80
N ARG A 201 -20.16 4.53 -15.26
CA ARG A 201 -20.25 5.85 -15.86
C ARG A 201 -19.73 6.91 -14.89
N PRO A 202 -19.15 8.02 -15.37
CA PRO A 202 -18.83 9.13 -14.50
C PRO A 202 -20.05 9.59 -13.70
N ALA A 203 -19.86 9.94 -12.43
CA ALA A 203 -20.85 10.70 -11.70
C ALA A 203 -20.94 12.13 -12.27
N PRO A 204 -22.10 12.81 -12.18
CA PRO A 204 -22.22 14.20 -12.62
C PRO A 204 -21.13 15.10 -12.01
N GLY A 205 -20.42 15.85 -12.84
CA GLY A 205 -19.29 16.72 -12.42
C GLY A 205 -17.96 15.99 -12.22
N CYS A 206 -17.91 14.68 -12.50
CA CYS A 206 -16.71 13.84 -12.41
C CYS A 206 -16.28 13.27 -13.78
N GLU A 207 -16.76 13.86 -14.88
CA GLU A 207 -16.55 13.37 -16.25
C GLU A 207 -15.08 13.34 -16.66
N HIS A 208 -14.28 14.23 -16.07
CA HIS A 208 -12.84 14.33 -16.32
C HIS A 208 -11.98 13.70 -15.19
N ALA A 209 -12.60 13.07 -14.19
CA ALA A 209 -11.89 12.43 -13.11
C ALA A 209 -11.13 11.19 -13.63
N ALA A 210 -9.83 11.12 -13.34
CA ALA A 210 -8.99 9.99 -13.76
C ALA A 210 -9.09 8.76 -12.84
N SER A 211 -9.32 9.00 -11.54
CA SER A 211 -9.42 7.96 -10.50
C SER A 211 -10.11 8.58 -9.29
N HIS A 212 -10.84 7.79 -8.50
CA HIS A 212 -11.43 8.24 -7.24
C HIS A 212 -10.71 7.59 -6.06
N HIS A 213 -10.37 8.38 -5.05
CA HIS A 213 -9.75 7.88 -3.82
C HIS A 213 -10.63 8.22 -2.62
N ARG A 214 -10.85 7.23 -1.77
CA ARG A 214 -11.49 7.39 -0.46
C ARG A 214 -10.41 7.47 0.60
N VAL A 215 -10.52 8.45 1.49
CA VAL A 215 -9.76 8.48 2.74
C VAL A 215 -10.68 7.96 3.84
N ILE A 216 -10.23 6.93 4.56
CA ILE A 216 -10.95 6.31 5.66
C ILE A 216 -10.08 6.30 6.91
N THR A 217 -10.71 6.38 8.08
CA THR A 217 -10.04 6.16 9.36
C THR A 217 -10.67 4.99 10.09
N TYR A 218 -9.82 4.18 10.73
CA TYR A 218 -10.26 3.08 11.59
C TYR A 218 -9.16 2.75 12.61
N ASP A 219 -9.56 2.07 13.68
CA ASP A 219 -8.65 1.52 14.67
C ASP A 219 -8.24 0.10 14.28
N LEU A 220 -6.94 -0.18 14.30
CA LEU A 220 -6.39 -1.52 14.18
C LEU A 220 -5.71 -1.90 15.50
N ALA A 221 -6.49 -2.46 16.42
CA ALA A 221 -6.02 -2.91 17.73
C ALA A 221 -5.26 -1.81 18.49
N GLY A 222 -5.92 -0.66 18.68
CA GLY A 222 -5.43 0.50 19.41
C GLY A 222 -4.51 1.44 18.60
N MET A 223 -4.36 1.20 17.30
CA MET A 223 -3.57 2.06 16.40
C MET A 223 -4.50 2.72 15.37
N LYS A 224 -4.62 4.04 15.44
CA LYS A 224 -5.49 4.83 14.57
C LYS A 224 -4.83 5.05 13.21
N LEU A 225 -5.41 4.43 12.18
CA LEU A 225 -4.96 4.56 10.81
C LEU A 225 -5.78 5.61 10.06
N VAL A 226 -5.12 6.36 9.17
CA VAL A 226 -5.74 7.11 8.09
C VAL A 226 -5.26 6.50 6.78
N VAL A 227 -6.19 5.90 6.04
CA VAL A 227 -5.89 5.08 4.87
C VAL A 227 -6.51 5.69 3.63
N ARG A 228 -5.69 5.97 2.61
CA ARG A 228 -6.15 6.27 1.25
C ARG A 228 -6.32 4.96 0.48
N ALA A 229 -7.46 4.79 -0.18
CA ALA A 229 -7.70 3.67 -1.08
C ALA A 229 -8.36 4.16 -2.38
N GLU A 230 -7.88 3.66 -3.52
CA GLU A 230 -8.60 3.81 -4.78
C GLU A 230 -9.93 3.06 -4.73
N VAL A 231 -10.96 3.62 -5.36
CA VAL A 231 -12.29 3.02 -5.46
C VAL A 231 -12.73 3.05 -6.92
N ASP A 232 -13.03 1.89 -7.47
CA ASP A 232 -13.41 1.74 -8.88
C ASP A 232 -14.81 2.32 -9.14
N ALA A 233 -15.77 2.03 -8.26
CA ALA A 233 -17.14 2.49 -8.43
C ALA A 233 -17.94 2.60 -7.13
N CYS A 234 -19.17 3.10 -7.22
CA CYS A 234 -20.19 2.96 -6.20
C CYS A 234 -21.54 2.49 -6.77
N LEU A 235 -22.34 1.83 -5.95
CA LEU A 235 -23.70 1.43 -6.30
C LEU A 235 -24.56 2.67 -6.60
N PRO A 236 -25.46 2.62 -7.60
CA PRO A 236 -26.40 3.70 -7.84
C PRO A 236 -27.36 3.82 -6.65
N TYR A 237 -27.72 5.05 -6.28
CA TYR A 237 -28.74 5.26 -5.24
C TYR A 237 -30.10 4.73 -5.73
N PRO A 238 -30.89 4.05 -4.86
CA PRO A 238 -32.14 3.40 -5.25
C PRO A 238 -33.18 4.33 -5.90
N ASN A 239 -33.05 5.65 -5.74
CA ASN A 239 -34.05 6.63 -6.17
C ASN A 239 -33.62 7.50 -7.35
N GLY A 240 -32.53 7.19 -8.05
CA GLY A 240 -32.07 7.94 -9.24
C GLY A 240 -31.64 9.39 -8.99
N LYS A 241 -31.85 9.93 -7.78
CA LYS A 241 -31.36 11.24 -7.34
C LYS A 241 -29.89 11.10 -6.94
N ALA A 242 -29.02 11.08 -7.94
CA ALA A 242 -27.57 11.16 -7.76
C ALA A 242 -27.08 12.52 -7.19
N ALA A 243 -27.97 13.38 -6.67
CA ALA A 243 -27.72 14.82 -6.63
C ALA A 243 -27.55 15.48 -5.24
N HIS A 244 -27.73 14.80 -4.10
CA HIS A 244 -27.70 15.51 -2.81
C HIS A 244 -27.07 14.81 -1.60
N ALA A 245 -26.59 13.56 -1.71
CA ALA A 245 -25.86 12.97 -0.58
C ALA A 245 -24.47 13.61 -0.50
N GLN A 246 -24.18 14.43 0.51
CA GLN A 246 -22.89 15.14 0.68
C GLN A 246 -21.66 14.20 0.64
N GLN A 247 -21.87 12.89 0.83
CA GLN A 247 -20.89 11.80 0.63
C GLN A 247 -21.58 10.49 0.20
N VAL A 248 -20.87 9.68 -0.60
CA VAL A 248 -21.23 8.27 -0.85
C VAL A 248 -21.02 7.43 0.42
N PRO A 249 -22.01 6.61 0.85
CA PRO A 249 -21.84 5.75 2.02
C PRO A 249 -20.81 4.65 1.74
N GLN A 250 -20.04 4.28 2.76
CA GLN A 250 -18.98 3.27 2.65
C GLN A 250 -19.51 1.92 2.12
N SER A 251 -20.73 1.55 2.52
CA SER A 251 -21.40 0.31 2.10
C SER A 251 -21.79 0.28 0.61
N ALA A 252 -21.77 1.43 -0.08
CA ALA A 252 -22.04 1.50 -1.52
C ALA A 252 -20.77 1.42 -2.37
N LEU A 253 -19.57 1.44 -1.78
CA LEU A 253 -18.32 1.37 -2.55
C LEU A 253 -18.13 -0.02 -3.16
N VAL A 254 -17.60 -0.06 -4.38
CA VAL A 254 -17.44 -1.24 -5.20
C VAL A 254 -16.00 -1.34 -5.69
N GLU A 255 -15.40 -2.51 -5.49
CA GLU A 255 -14.19 -2.96 -6.17
C GLU A 255 -14.61 -3.82 -7.36
N LEU A 256 -14.07 -3.54 -8.54
CA LEU A 256 -14.27 -4.28 -9.77
C LEU A 256 -13.03 -5.10 -10.09
N THR A 257 -13.23 -6.36 -10.49
CA THR A 257 -12.12 -7.20 -10.91
C THR A 257 -12.55 -8.13 -12.03
N THR A 258 -11.57 -8.61 -12.80
CA THR A 258 -11.81 -9.59 -13.86
C THR A 258 -10.92 -10.80 -13.65
N ARG A 259 -11.41 -11.97 -14.06
CA ARG A 259 -10.61 -13.20 -14.06
C ARG A 259 -10.84 -14.01 -15.33
N ARG A 260 -9.78 -14.67 -15.78
CA ARG A 260 -9.87 -15.66 -16.86
C ARG A 260 -10.63 -16.90 -16.37
N ARG A 261 -11.51 -17.47 -17.21
CA ARG A 261 -12.33 -18.65 -16.91
C ARG A 261 -11.51 -19.85 -16.42
N ILE A 262 -10.35 -20.06 -17.05
CA ILE A 262 -9.44 -21.18 -16.78
C ILE A 262 -8.59 -21.02 -15.52
N LYS A 263 -8.59 -19.84 -14.87
CA LYS A 263 -7.81 -19.60 -13.66
C LYS A 263 -8.71 -19.61 -12.44
N ASN A 264 -8.37 -20.47 -11.48
CA ASN A 264 -8.83 -20.32 -10.11
C ASN A 264 -8.18 -19.06 -9.53
N GLN A 265 -9.00 -18.14 -9.03
CA GLN A 265 -8.52 -16.89 -8.45
C GLN A 265 -8.13 -17.15 -7.00
N ALA A 266 -6.87 -16.88 -6.67
CA ALA A 266 -6.45 -16.78 -5.28
C ALA A 266 -7.01 -15.47 -4.72
N TRP A 267 -8.01 -15.56 -3.85
CA TRP A 267 -8.71 -14.38 -3.33
C TRP A 267 -7.96 -13.68 -2.20
N GLY A 268 -6.91 -14.29 -1.63
CA GLY A 268 -6.23 -13.78 -0.43
C GLY A 268 -5.78 -12.32 -0.54
N TYR A 269 -5.28 -11.88 -1.70
CA TYR A 269 -4.93 -10.48 -1.93
C TYR A 269 -6.15 -9.57 -1.97
N LYS A 270 -7.19 -9.95 -2.73
CA LYS A 270 -8.43 -9.17 -2.84
C LYS A 270 -9.20 -9.10 -1.52
N HIS A 271 -9.26 -10.18 -0.74
CA HIS A 271 -9.82 -10.20 0.62
C HIS A 271 -9.13 -9.18 1.52
N MET A 272 -7.79 -9.16 1.53
CA MET A 272 -7.05 -8.18 2.32
C MET A 272 -7.23 -6.76 1.77
N GLN A 273 -7.26 -6.57 0.45
CA GLN A 273 -7.46 -5.26 -0.17
C GLN A 273 -8.80 -4.68 0.26
N THR A 274 -9.90 -5.40 0.06
CA THR A 274 -11.24 -4.95 0.42
C THR A 274 -11.41 -4.77 1.93
N CYS A 275 -10.72 -5.58 2.74
CA CYS A 275 -10.71 -5.41 4.20
C CYS A 275 -10.00 -4.12 4.62
N LEU A 276 -8.83 -3.82 4.06
CA LEU A 276 -8.04 -2.64 4.42
C LEU A 276 -8.61 -1.35 3.82
N SER A 277 -9.27 -1.43 2.67
CA SER A 277 -9.99 -0.30 2.05
C SER A 277 -11.43 -0.13 2.58
N GLN A 278 -11.89 -1.04 3.45
CA GLN A 278 -13.28 -1.08 3.94
C GLN A 278 -14.32 -1.08 2.79
N THR A 279 -14.02 -1.75 1.68
CA THR A 279 -14.89 -1.82 0.50
C THR A 279 -15.72 -3.11 0.54
N SER A 280 -17.02 -2.99 0.81
CA SER A 280 -17.88 -4.16 1.08
C SER A 280 -18.28 -4.96 -0.15
N ASN A 281 -18.29 -4.34 -1.34
CA ASN A 281 -18.77 -4.97 -2.56
C ASN A 281 -17.58 -5.29 -3.48
N LEU A 282 -17.36 -6.57 -3.78
CA LEU A 282 -16.42 -7.01 -4.82
C LEU A 282 -17.19 -7.64 -5.97
N ILE A 283 -17.13 -7.02 -7.14
CA ILE A 283 -17.73 -7.55 -8.36
C ILE A 283 -16.62 -8.15 -9.23
N CYS A 284 -16.71 -9.45 -9.48
CA CYS A 284 -15.74 -10.18 -10.30
C CYS A 284 -16.39 -10.72 -11.58
N ALA A 285 -15.94 -10.27 -12.73
CA ALA A 285 -16.40 -10.81 -14.01
C ALA A 285 -15.46 -11.88 -14.58
N VAL A 286 -16.07 -12.95 -15.10
CA VAL A 286 -15.36 -14.10 -15.64
C VAL A 286 -15.36 -14.03 -17.16
N HIS A 287 -14.15 -14.09 -17.75
CA HIS A 287 -13.99 -13.95 -19.18
C HIS A 287 -13.08 -15.03 -19.81
N GLN A 288 -13.25 -15.26 -21.11
CA GLN A 288 -12.35 -16.06 -21.93
C GLN A 288 -11.87 -15.18 -23.09
N ASN A 289 -10.63 -14.68 -23.00
CA ASN A 289 -10.03 -13.80 -24.01
C ASN A 289 -10.92 -12.62 -24.42
N GLY A 290 -11.37 -11.83 -23.44
CA GLY A 290 -12.24 -10.68 -23.66
C GLY A 290 -13.74 -10.98 -23.79
N VAL A 291 -14.13 -12.25 -23.92
CA VAL A 291 -15.55 -12.66 -23.93
C VAL A 291 -16.02 -12.88 -22.49
N PHE A 292 -16.89 -12.01 -21.98
CA PHE A 292 -17.42 -12.03 -20.62
C PHE A 292 -18.75 -12.79 -20.58
N HIS A 293 -18.83 -13.83 -19.76
CA HIS A 293 -19.99 -14.72 -19.71
C HIS A 293 -20.82 -14.59 -18.43
N LYS A 294 -20.19 -14.13 -17.35
CA LYS A 294 -20.79 -14.12 -16.02
C LYS A 294 -20.17 -13.00 -15.20
N VAL A 295 -21.02 -12.21 -14.56
CA VAL A 295 -20.64 -11.30 -13.48
C VAL A 295 -20.97 -12.00 -12.17
N VAL A 296 -19.98 -12.15 -11.29
CA VAL A 296 -20.14 -12.72 -9.95
C VAL A 296 -20.02 -11.58 -8.96
N GLU A 297 -21.13 -11.23 -8.33
CA GLU A 297 -21.10 -10.35 -7.18
C GLU A 297 -20.69 -11.14 -5.94
N LYS A 298 -19.70 -10.63 -5.21
CA LYS A 298 -19.31 -11.10 -3.90
C LYS A 298 -19.50 -9.97 -2.91
N LYS A 299 -20.63 -10.00 -2.21
CA LYS A 299 -20.86 -9.16 -1.03
C LYS A 299 -20.13 -9.75 0.15
N ASN A 300 -19.57 -8.90 1.01
CA ASN A 300 -18.91 -9.28 2.26
C ASN A 300 -18.04 -10.51 2.06
N LEU A 301 -16.85 -10.26 1.53
CA LEU A 301 -15.82 -11.25 1.34
C LEU A 301 -15.37 -11.82 2.69
N ASP A 302 -16.19 -12.73 3.23
CA ASP A 302 -15.93 -13.54 4.40
C ASP A 302 -14.78 -14.50 4.03
N SER A 303 -13.56 -13.97 4.11
CA SER A 303 -12.41 -14.82 4.37
C SER A 303 -12.73 -15.65 5.61
N VAL A 304 -12.32 -16.91 5.63
CA VAL A 304 -12.31 -17.73 6.86
C VAL A 304 -11.72 -16.88 7.99
N ASN A 305 -12.56 -16.47 8.95
CA ASN A 305 -12.29 -15.34 9.85
C ASN A 305 -10.88 -15.40 10.50
N GLY A 306 -10.38 -16.61 10.78
CA GLY A 306 -9.08 -16.83 11.41
C GLY A 306 -7.84 -16.47 10.59
N GLU A 307 -7.84 -16.65 9.25
CA GLU A 307 -6.66 -16.30 8.42
C GLU A 307 -6.52 -14.78 8.31
N ARG A 308 -7.64 -14.07 8.09
CA ARG A 308 -7.67 -12.61 8.03
C ARG A 308 -7.22 -12.00 9.34
N GLU A 309 -7.75 -12.45 10.47
CA GLU A 309 -7.38 -11.94 11.78
C GLU A 309 -5.89 -12.15 12.06
N SER A 310 -5.35 -13.33 11.71
CA SER A 310 -3.91 -13.61 11.86
C SER A 310 -3.05 -12.65 11.02
N LYS A 311 -3.46 -12.36 9.78
CA LYS A 311 -2.76 -11.38 8.92
C LYS A 311 -2.84 -9.96 9.47
N LEU A 312 -3.98 -9.56 10.02
CA LEU A 312 -4.17 -8.24 10.65
C LEU A 312 -3.31 -8.09 11.90
N ARG A 313 -3.21 -9.12 12.75
CA ARG A 313 -2.29 -9.11 13.91
C ARG A 313 -0.84 -8.96 13.49
N LEU A 314 -0.41 -9.67 12.44
CA LEU A 314 0.95 -9.55 11.88
C LEU A 314 1.20 -8.16 11.29
N LEU A 315 0.23 -7.60 10.54
CA LEU A 315 0.31 -6.24 10.02
C LEU A 315 0.42 -5.22 11.15
N ARG A 316 -0.37 -5.36 12.21
CA ARG A 316 -0.32 -4.47 13.37
C ARG A 316 1.05 -4.49 14.05
N GLY A 317 1.66 -5.65 14.22
CA GLY A 317 3.02 -5.76 14.76
C GLY A 317 4.05 -5.07 13.85
N ALA A 318 3.96 -5.27 12.54
CA ALA A 318 4.83 -4.60 11.58
C ALA A 318 4.67 -3.07 11.60
N LEU A 319 3.44 -2.56 11.73
CA LEU A 319 3.18 -1.12 11.85
C LEU A 319 3.76 -0.53 13.14
N GLU A 320 3.72 -1.28 14.25
CA GLU A 320 4.37 -0.87 15.50
C GLU A 320 5.88 -0.72 15.33
N ASP A 321 6.51 -1.74 14.73
CA ASP A 321 7.95 -1.74 14.50
C ASP A 321 8.36 -0.55 13.61
N VAL A 322 7.55 -0.26 12.57
CA VAL A 322 7.73 0.91 11.69
C VAL A 322 7.55 2.22 12.44
N GLN A 323 6.52 2.35 13.27
CA GLN A 323 6.29 3.56 14.07
C GLN A 323 7.45 3.82 15.03
N GLN A 324 7.85 2.82 15.81
CA GLN A 324 8.97 2.91 16.74
C GLN A 324 10.29 3.19 16.04
N LEU A 325 10.47 2.70 14.81
CA LEU A 325 11.62 3.01 13.98
C LEU A 325 11.64 4.49 13.55
N VAL A 326 10.51 5.00 13.05
CA VAL A 326 10.40 6.40 12.61
C VAL A 326 10.54 7.37 13.78
N ILE A 327 9.91 7.08 14.93
CA ILE A 327 10.07 7.87 16.17
C ILE A 327 11.54 7.96 16.58
N ARG A 328 12.28 6.84 16.56
CA ARG A 328 13.72 6.83 16.91
C ARG A 328 14.60 7.60 15.93
N SER A 329 14.17 7.80 14.69
CA SER A 329 14.87 8.63 13.70
C SER A 329 14.65 10.14 13.96
N GLY A 330 13.61 10.50 14.71
CA GLY A 330 13.27 11.87 15.09
C GLY A 330 12.60 12.67 13.97
N LEU A 331 12.22 13.91 14.27
CA LEU A 331 11.47 14.80 13.36
C LEU A 331 12.19 15.11 12.03
N ARG A 332 13.52 15.16 12.08
CA ARG A 332 14.37 15.33 10.88
C ARG A 332 14.67 14.01 10.17
N GLY A 333 14.26 12.89 10.78
CA GLY A 333 14.39 11.56 10.21
C GLY A 333 13.61 11.41 8.90
N ARG A 334 14.25 10.85 7.88
CA ARG A 334 13.63 10.44 6.62
C ARG A 334 14.07 9.03 6.33
N LEU A 335 13.15 8.08 6.42
CA LEU A 335 13.47 6.67 6.24
C LEU A 335 12.89 6.14 4.93
N THR A 336 13.53 5.13 4.36
CA THR A 336 13.01 4.34 3.25
C THR A 336 13.07 2.88 3.63
N LEU A 337 11.92 2.20 3.58
CA LEU A 337 11.85 0.75 3.65
C LEU A 337 11.99 0.18 2.24
N VAL A 338 12.86 -0.80 2.04
CA VAL A 338 12.93 -1.59 0.81
C VAL A 338 12.82 -3.05 1.19
N TYR A 339 11.77 -3.71 0.72
CA TYR A 339 11.65 -5.16 0.81
C TYR A 339 11.99 -5.75 -0.54
N GLU A 340 13.08 -6.51 -0.62
CA GLU A 340 13.55 -7.14 -1.84
C GLU A 340 14.17 -8.49 -1.51
N ASP A 341 13.90 -9.50 -2.34
CA ASP A 341 14.42 -10.85 -2.15
C ASP A 341 14.20 -11.42 -0.75
N MET A 342 13.00 -11.15 -0.20
CA MET A 342 12.58 -11.58 1.13
C MET A 342 13.32 -10.91 2.30
N VAL A 343 14.10 -9.86 2.05
CA VAL A 343 14.84 -9.12 3.07
C VAL A 343 14.30 -7.70 3.17
N MET A 344 13.93 -7.29 4.38
CA MET A 344 13.57 -5.89 4.68
C MET A 344 14.84 -5.12 5.01
N LYS A 345 15.13 -4.11 4.21
CA LYS A 345 16.22 -3.17 4.39
C LYS A 345 15.62 -1.81 4.70
N VAL A 346 16.34 -1.03 5.49
CA VAL A 346 15.95 0.35 5.76
C VAL A 346 17.11 1.27 5.54
N TYR A 347 16.80 2.45 5.01
CA TYR A 347 17.76 3.45 4.63
C TYR A 347 17.37 4.79 5.25
N GLN A 348 18.37 5.54 5.71
CA GLN A 348 18.20 6.96 5.97
C GLN A 348 18.36 7.70 4.65
N ARG A 349 17.43 8.60 4.32
CA ARG A 349 17.55 9.47 3.16
C ARG A 349 18.36 10.72 3.54
N ASN A 350 19.27 11.11 2.66
CA ASN A 350 20.07 12.34 2.80
C ASN A 350 19.31 13.60 2.32
N LEU A 351 18.24 13.41 1.55
CA LEU A 351 17.38 14.51 1.09
C LEU A 351 16.37 14.85 2.18
N GLU A 352 16.32 16.12 2.56
CA GLU A 352 15.38 16.62 3.57
C GLU A 352 13.95 16.80 3.05
N ASN A 353 13.72 16.55 1.75
CA ASN A 353 12.41 16.66 1.10
C ASN A 353 11.34 16.00 1.96
N SER A 354 10.47 16.85 2.48
CA SER A 354 9.34 16.44 3.30
C SER A 354 8.27 15.80 2.42
N LEU A 355 7.55 14.82 2.97
CA LEU A 355 6.39 14.18 2.33
C LEU A 355 5.16 15.11 2.30
N LEU A 356 5.20 16.21 3.05
CA LEU A 356 4.19 17.27 3.12
C LEU A 356 4.84 18.64 3.21
N PRO A 357 4.17 19.72 2.77
CA PRO A 357 4.58 21.08 3.09
C PRO A 357 4.60 21.33 4.60
N ASP A 358 5.44 22.26 5.07
CA ASP A 358 5.66 22.51 6.50
C ASP A 358 4.38 22.94 7.23
N GLU A 359 3.53 23.75 6.59
CA GLU A 359 2.21 24.18 7.11
C GLU A 359 1.29 22.99 7.44
N TYR A 360 1.41 21.86 6.72
CA TYR A 360 0.65 20.64 7.01
C TYR A 360 1.31 19.79 8.11
N LEU A 361 2.63 19.91 8.32
CA LEU A 361 3.31 19.26 9.45
C LEU A 361 2.95 19.92 10.78
N GLU A 362 2.62 21.21 10.79
CA GLU A 362 2.18 21.94 11.98
C GLU A 362 0.87 21.39 12.54
N MET A 363 0.01 20.78 11.72
CA MET A 363 -1.25 20.15 12.14
C MET A 363 -1.06 18.98 13.13
N PHE A 364 0.16 18.46 13.25
CA PHE A 364 0.51 17.37 14.16
C PHE A 364 1.15 17.86 15.46
N GLN A 365 1.40 19.17 15.59
CA GLN A 365 1.86 19.74 16.84
C GLN A 365 0.70 19.77 17.84
N PRO A 366 0.97 19.63 19.14
CA PRO A 366 -0.05 19.88 20.15
C PRO A 366 -0.63 21.27 19.91
N LYS A 367 -1.96 21.38 19.79
CA LYS A 367 -2.63 22.69 19.86
C LYS A 367 -2.25 23.26 21.23
N THR A 368 -1.33 24.21 21.27
CA THR A 368 -0.98 24.90 22.50
C THR A 368 -2.27 25.47 23.04
N SER A 369 -2.70 25.02 24.21
CA SER A 369 -3.78 25.67 24.94
C SER A 369 -3.37 27.13 25.07
N VAL A 370 -4.08 28.02 24.38
CA VAL A 370 -3.95 29.46 24.58
C VAL A 370 -4.46 29.73 25.99
N PHE A 371 -3.58 29.56 26.97
CA PHE A 371 -3.80 29.84 28.38
C PHE A 371 -2.54 30.46 28.99
N ILE A 372 -1.88 31.33 28.24
CA ILE A 372 -0.92 32.30 28.77
C ILE A 372 -1.14 33.59 27.99
N ASP A 373 -2.04 34.43 28.49
CA ASP A 373 -2.06 35.89 28.28
C ASP A 373 -3.08 36.62 29.20
N LEU A 374 -3.60 35.95 30.23
CA LEU A 374 -4.45 36.57 31.26
C LEU A 374 -3.77 36.71 32.64
N LEU A 375 -2.47 36.38 32.76
CA LEU A 375 -1.74 36.50 34.03
C LEU A 375 -0.56 37.48 33.99
N THR A 376 -0.34 38.19 32.89
CA THR A 376 0.69 39.26 32.80
C THR A 376 0.11 40.67 32.86
N ASN A 377 -1.22 40.85 32.88
CA ASN A 377 -1.88 42.17 32.95
C ASN A 377 -2.49 42.51 34.33
N THR A 378 -2.09 41.85 35.41
CA THR A 378 -2.54 42.19 36.78
C THR A 378 -1.40 42.55 37.74
N PHE A 379 -0.20 42.77 37.24
CA PHE A 379 0.91 43.36 38.00
C PHE A 379 1.50 44.57 37.26
N GLU A 380 0.66 45.55 36.95
CA GLU A 380 1.05 46.96 36.78
C GLU A 380 -0.25 47.78 36.70
N GLY A 381 -0.57 48.48 37.79
CA GLY A 381 -1.79 49.28 37.97
C GLY A 381 -2.05 49.57 39.43
#